data_AF-A0A968JMC7-F1
#
_entry.id   AF-A0A968JMC7-F1
#
_cell.length_a   1.000
_cell.length_b   1.000
_cell.length_c   1.000
_cell.angle_alpha   90.00
_cell.angle_beta   90.00
_cell.angle_gamma   90.00
#
_symmetry.space_group_name_H-M   'P 1'
#
loop_
_entity.id
_entity.type
_entity.pdbx_description
1 polymer ?
#
loop_
_entity_poly.entity_id
_entity_poly.type
_entity_poly.pdbx_seq_one_letter_code
_entity_poly.pdbx_strand_id
1 'polypeptide(L)'
;MANKSLADDTAALHARIADLEQYNATLKQDLQLLRTIIDTISSPIYAKDRDFRFIVANQAVADLLGMQPSDMLGKTDTELFGAENAAAWYESHRVPLEEGDSTHSEDYAMLPDGAHI
;
A
#
# COMPACT_ATOMS: atom_id res chain seq x y z
N MET A 1 -15.86 -46.20 -19.26
CA MET A 1 -15.78 -45.66 -17.88
C MET A 1 -14.76 -44.52 -17.74
N ALA A 2 -13.58 -44.59 -18.38
CA ALA A 2 -12.57 -43.51 -18.32
C ALA A 2 -13.01 -42.12 -18.87
N ASN A 3 -13.83 -42.09 -19.92
CA ASN A 3 -14.23 -40.82 -20.56
C ASN A 3 -15.26 -39.99 -19.75
N LYS A 4 -16.00 -40.63 -18.84
CA LYS A 4 -16.97 -39.94 -17.98
C LYS A 4 -16.25 -39.18 -16.85
N SER A 5 -15.22 -39.81 -16.25
CA SER A 5 -14.39 -39.18 -15.22
C SER A 5 -13.67 -37.93 -15.73
N LEU A 6 -13.13 -37.97 -16.95
CA LEU A 6 -12.45 -36.81 -17.53
C LEU A 6 -13.42 -35.65 -17.81
N ALA A 7 -14.62 -35.95 -18.28
CA ALA A 7 -15.66 -34.94 -18.49
C ALA A 7 -16.09 -34.30 -17.16
N ASP A 8 -16.27 -35.11 -16.11
CA ASP A 8 -16.61 -34.64 -14.76
C ASP A 8 -15.49 -33.74 -14.18
N ASP A 9 -14.21 -34.13 -14.35
CA ASP A 9 -13.06 -33.34 -13.92
C ASP A 9 -12.95 -32.00 -14.68
N THR A 10 -13.17 -31.99 -16.00
CA THR A 10 -13.17 -30.76 -16.79
C THR A 10 -14.30 -29.81 -16.41
N ALA A 11 -15.48 -30.34 -16.08
CA ALA A 11 -16.61 -29.54 -15.62
C ALA A 11 -16.32 -28.92 -14.24
N ALA A 12 -15.71 -29.68 -13.32
CA ALA A 12 -15.30 -29.19 -12.01
C ALA A 12 -14.24 -28.09 -12.10
N LEU A 13 -13.25 -28.24 -13.00
CA LEU A 13 -12.24 -27.21 -13.23
C LEU A 13 -12.83 -25.92 -13.81
N HIS A 14 -13.74 -26.01 -14.78
CA HIS A 14 -14.41 -24.82 -15.32
C HIS A 14 -15.24 -24.09 -14.26
N ALA A 15 -15.96 -24.82 -13.41
CA ALA A 15 -16.69 -24.22 -12.30
C ALA A 15 -15.74 -23.49 -11.34
N ARG A 16 -14.60 -24.11 -11.00
CA ARG A 16 -13.60 -23.48 -10.13
C ARG A 16 -12.96 -22.24 -10.74
N ILE A 17 -12.72 -22.24 -12.06
CA ILE A 17 -12.21 -21.07 -12.79
C ILE A 17 -13.24 -19.95 -12.74
N ALA A 18 -14.51 -20.23 -13.02
CA ALA A 18 -15.58 -19.24 -12.97
C ALA A 18 -15.71 -18.61 -11.57
N ASP A 19 -15.64 -19.42 -10.51
CA ASP A 19 -15.64 -18.94 -9.13
C ASP A 19 -14.45 -18.01 -8.83
N LEU A 20 -13.24 -18.38 -9.29
CA LEU A 20 -12.04 -17.57 -9.10
C LEU A 20 -12.10 -16.27 -9.89
N GLU A 21 -12.62 -16.29 -11.11
CA GLU A 21 -12.83 -15.09 -11.93
C GLU A 21 -13.82 -14.13 -11.25
N GLN A 22 -14.92 -14.65 -10.74
CA GLN A 22 -15.89 -13.86 -10.00
C GLN A 22 -15.28 -13.25 -8.73
N TYR A 23 -14.53 -14.04 -7.95
CA TYR A 23 -13.86 -13.56 -6.76
C TYR A 23 -12.83 -12.47 -7.07
N ASN A 24 -12.01 -12.66 -8.12
CA ASN A 24 -11.05 -11.66 -8.57
C ASN A 24 -11.74 -10.37 -9.06
N ALA A 25 -12.91 -10.48 -9.71
CA ALA A 25 -13.68 -9.32 -10.14
C ALA A 25 -14.18 -8.49 -8.94
N THR A 26 -14.71 -9.16 -7.92
CA THR A 26 -15.15 -8.49 -6.67
C THR A 26 -13.96 -7.83 -5.97
N LEU A 27 -12.85 -8.55 -5.77
CA LEU A 27 -11.64 -7.98 -5.18
C LEU A 27 -11.14 -6.75 -5.94
N LYS A 28 -11.16 -6.79 -7.27
CA LYS A 28 -10.74 -5.66 -8.09
C LYS A 28 -11.65 -4.44 -7.89
N GLN A 29 -12.96 -4.64 -7.77
CA GLN A 29 -13.91 -3.57 -7.49
C GLN A 29 -13.66 -2.95 -6.11
N ASP A 30 -13.45 -3.78 -5.09
CA ASP A 30 -13.19 -3.31 -3.72
C ASP A 30 -11.87 -2.52 -3.64
N LEU A 31 -10.81 -3.01 -4.29
CA LEU A 31 -9.53 -2.30 -4.37
C LEU A 31 -9.64 -0.97 -5.11
N GLN A 32 -10.44 -0.90 -6.18
CA GLN A 32 -10.70 0.35 -6.90
C GLN A 32 -11.48 1.36 -6.04
N LEU A 33 -12.48 0.89 -5.29
CA LEU A 33 -13.23 1.74 -4.36
C LEU A 33 -12.32 2.28 -3.25
N LEU A 34 -11.54 1.41 -2.60
CA LEU A 34 -10.57 1.82 -1.58
C LEU A 34 -9.57 2.84 -2.13
N ARG A 35 -9.03 2.60 -3.33
CA ARG A 35 -8.10 3.54 -3.96
C ARG A 35 -8.75 4.90 -4.21
N THR A 36 -9.98 4.91 -4.70
CA THR A 36 -10.74 6.14 -4.94
C THR A 36 -10.95 6.91 -3.64
N ILE A 37 -11.36 6.23 -2.56
CA ILE A 37 -11.56 6.88 -1.26
C ILE A 37 -10.25 7.50 -0.76
N ILE A 38 -9.16 6.74 -0.76
CA ILE A 38 -7.84 7.19 -0.31
C ILE A 38 -7.37 8.42 -1.11
N ASP A 39 -7.54 8.41 -2.44
CA ASP A 39 -7.11 9.51 -3.32
C ASP A 39 -7.99 10.76 -3.19
N THR A 40 -9.23 10.65 -2.73
CA THR A 40 -10.13 11.81 -2.51
C THR A 40 -9.92 12.51 -1.17
N ILE A 41 -9.21 11.91 -0.22
CA ILE A 41 -8.94 12.50 1.09
C ILE A 41 -7.81 13.52 0.96
N SER A 42 -8.06 14.77 1.38
CA SER A 42 -7.08 15.86 1.34
C SER A 42 -5.96 15.72 2.37
N SER A 43 -6.11 14.85 3.38
CA SER A 43 -5.06 14.59 4.36
C SER A 43 -4.02 13.61 3.80
N PRO A 44 -2.72 13.77 4.10
CA PRO A 44 -1.70 12.80 3.75
C PRO A 44 -2.01 11.41 4.29
N ILE A 45 -2.08 10.42 3.39
CA ILE A 45 -2.28 9.01 3.74
C ILE A 45 -1.20 8.18 3.06
N TYR A 46 -0.48 7.41 3.86
CA TYR A 46 0.45 6.40 3.38
C TYR A 46 0.43 5.16 4.27
N ALA A 47 0.91 4.05 3.72
CA ALA A 47 1.17 2.84 4.48
C ALA A 47 2.47 2.22 3.97
N LYS A 48 3.21 1.58 4.86
CA LYS A 48 4.45 0.86 4.56
C LYS A 48 4.31 -0.62 4.92
N ASP A 49 5.02 -1.48 4.20
CA ASP A 49 5.17 -2.88 4.59
C ASP A 49 6.22 -3.05 5.72
N ARG A 50 6.50 -4.31 6.09
CA ARG A 50 7.45 -4.64 7.15
C ARG A 50 8.90 -4.31 6.81
N ASP A 51 9.21 -4.16 5.52
CA ASP A 51 10.52 -3.72 5.05
C ASP A 51 10.57 -2.20 4.86
N PHE A 52 9.59 -1.47 5.45
CA PHE A 52 9.42 -0.02 5.39
C PHE A 52 9.24 0.53 3.97
N ARG A 53 8.73 -0.29 3.04
CA ARG A 53 8.46 0.14 1.67
C ARG A 53 7.05 0.69 1.56
N PHE A 54 6.88 1.84 0.89
CA PHE A 54 5.55 2.41 0.65
C PHE A 54 4.69 1.44 -0.18
N ILE A 55 3.56 1.01 0.37
CA ILE A 55 2.55 0.18 -0.31
C ILE A 55 1.27 0.97 -0.62
N VAL A 56 1.06 2.09 0.08
CA VAL A 56 0.00 3.07 -0.19
C VAL A 56 0.61 4.46 -0.07
N ALA A 57 0.27 5.32 -1.04
CA ALA A 57 0.48 6.76 -0.98
C ALA A 57 -0.66 7.41 -1.77
N ASN A 58 -1.37 8.35 -1.13
CA ASN A 58 -2.37 9.18 -1.80
C ASN A 58 -1.73 10.43 -2.41
N GLN A 59 -2.52 11.22 -3.15
CA GLN A 59 -2.00 12.44 -3.76
C GLN A 59 -1.54 13.46 -2.70
N ALA A 60 -2.25 13.58 -1.58
CA ALA A 60 -1.92 14.56 -0.54
C ALA A 60 -0.53 14.35 0.09
N VAL A 61 -0.13 13.10 0.37
CA VAL A 61 1.23 12.82 0.86
C VAL A 61 2.28 13.03 -0.23
N ALA A 62 1.95 12.75 -1.49
CA ALA A 62 2.86 12.97 -2.60
C ALA A 62 3.11 14.47 -2.84
N ASP A 63 2.04 15.28 -2.81
CA ASP A 63 2.11 16.74 -2.93
C ASP A 63 2.93 17.35 -1.79
N LEU A 64 2.69 16.87 -0.55
CA LEU A 64 3.44 17.28 0.63
C LEU A 64 4.95 17.03 0.48
N LEU A 65 5.33 15.91 -0.12
CA LEU A 65 6.73 15.50 -0.29
C LEU A 65 7.33 16.00 -1.62
N GLY A 66 6.56 16.70 -2.45
CA GLY A 66 6.98 17.16 -3.77
C GLY A 66 7.27 16.03 -4.77
N MET A 67 6.58 14.90 -4.65
CA MET A 67 6.78 13.68 -5.43
C MET A 67 5.52 13.26 -6.21
N GLN A 68 5.65 12.27 -7.09
CA GLN A 68 4.50 11.55 -7.63
C GLN A 68 4.24 10.28 -6.82
N PRO A 69 2.97 9.87 -6.63
CA PRO A 69 2.67 8.62 -5.93
C PRO A 69 3.39 7.41 -6.53
N SER A 70 3.52 7.36 -7.86
CA SER A 70 4.23 6.28 -8.57
C SER A 70 5.72 6.19 -8.22
N ASP A 71 6.34 7.30 -7.83
CA ASP A 71 7.75 7.33 -7.48
C ASP A 71 7.99 6.86 -6.04
N MET A 72 6.96 6.84 -5.20
CA MET A 72 7.03 6.43 -3.80
C MET A 72 6.86 4.92 -3.64
N LEU A 73 5.93 4.32 -4.39
CA LEU A 73 5.56 2.91 -4.21
C LEU A 73 6.75 1.95 -4.36
N GLY A 74 6.88 1.03 -3.41
CA GLY A 74 7.95 0.03 -3.33
C GLY A 74 9.29 0.56 -2.81
N LYS A 75 9.44 1.86 -2.57
CA LYS A 75 10.67 2.45 -2.05
C LYS A 75 10.60 2.65 -0.54
N THR A 76 11.77 2.67 0.09
CA THR A 76 11.95 3.05 1.50
C THR A 76 12.23 4.55 1.62
N ASP A 77 12.15 5.10 2.84
CA ASP A 77 12.50 6.51 3.09
C ASP A 77 13.95 6.81 2.72
N THR A 78 14.87 5.86 2.92
CA THR A 78 16.29 6.02 2.55
C THR A 78 16.47 6.15 1.05
N GLU A 79 15.73 5.37 0.26
CA GLU A 79 15.75 5.42 -1.22
C GLU A 79 15.12 6.71 -1.76
N LEU A 80 14.21 7.34 -1.02
CA LEU A 80 13.51 8.56 -1.42
C LEU A 80 14.21 9.85 -0.98
N PHE A 81 14.72 9.89 0.26
CA PHE A 81 15.20 11.12 0.90
C PHE A 81 16.68 11.08 1.28
N GLY A 82 17.37 9.96 1.03
CA GLY A 82 18.75 9.74 1.43
C GLY A 82 18.90 9.37 2.90
N ALA A 83 20.07 8.83 3.26
CA ALA A 83 20.35 8.30 4.60
C ALA A 83 20.32 9.38 5.71
N GLU A 84 20.61 10.64 5.36
CA GLU A 84 20.69 11.75 6.32
C GLU A 84 19.31 12.14 6.88
N ASN A 85 18.24 12.02 6.06
CA ASN A 85 16.86 12.29 6.47
C ASN A 85 16.14 11.04 6.98
N ALA A 86 16.52 9.86 6.48
CA ALA A 86 15.84 8.62 6.81
C ALA A 86 16.10 8.12 8.24
N ALA A 87 17.21 8.51 8.88
CA ALA A 87 17.51 8.08 10.26
C ALA A 87 16.49 8.61 11.28
N ALA A 88 16.04 9.86 11.13
CA ALA A 88 15.02 10.45 12.00
C ALA A 88 13.65 9.78 11.80
N TRP A 89 13.31 9.44 10.56
CA TRP A 89 12.03 8.82 10.24
C TRP A 89 12.02 7.35 10.62
N TYR A 90 13.12 6.62 10.39
CA TYR A 90 13.24 5.22 10.77
C TYR A 90 13.02 5.02 12.28
N GLU A 91 13.63 5.85 13.11
CA GLU A 91 13.45 5.73 14.57
C GLU A 91 12.02 6.06 15.00
N SER A 92 11.36 7.05 14.37
CA SER A 92 9.96 7.36 14.65
C SER A 92 8.99 6.25 14.23
N HIS A 93 9.23 5.60 13.09
CA HIS A 93 8.36 4.55 12.57
C HIS A 93 8.64 3.17 13.19
N ARG A 94 9.84 2.92 13.72
CA ARG A 94 10.24 1.63 14.29
C ARG A 94 9.54 1.33 15.61
N VAL A 95 9.34 2.33 16.46
CA VAL A 95 8.74 2.15 17.80
C VAL A 95 7.27 1.70 17.75
N PRO A 96 6.38 2.31 16.93
CA PRO A 96 4.97 1.89 16.83
C PRO A 96 4.77 0.47 16.26
N LEU A 97 5.65 0.04 15.35
CA LEU A 97 5.55 -1.28 14.69
C LEU A 97 5.85 -2.45 15.63
N GLU A 98 6.70 -2.26 16.65
CA GLU A 98 7.07 -3.30 17.61
C GLU A 98 6.05 -3.43 18.75
N GLU A 99 5.40 -2.33 19.15
CA GLU A 99 4.47 -2.30 20.29
C GLU A 99 3.01 -2.61 19.90
N GLY A 100 2.68 -2.57 18.60
CA GLY A 100 1.34 -2.89 18.08
C GLY A 100 0.27 -1.88 18.47
N ASP A 101 0.68 -0.73 19.02
CA ASP A 101 -0.21 0.32 19.49
C ASP A 101 -0.43 1.35 18.38
N SER A 102 -1.66 1.87 18.29
CA SER A 102 -1.97 2.94 17.34
C SER A 102 -1.40 4.24 17.88
N THR A 103 -0.12 4.49 17.65
CA THR A 103 0.52 5.74 18.07
C THR A 103 0.07 6.87 17.14
N HIS A 104 -0.81 7.74 17.64
CA HIS A 104 -1.01 9.05 17.04
C HIS A 104 0.21 9.91 17.42
N SER A 105 1.19 9.97 16.51
CA SER A 105 2.36 10.85 16.64
C SER A 105 2.16 12.05 15.72
N GLU A 106 2.15 13.26 16.28
CA GLU A 106 2.38 14.49 15.51
C GLU A 106 3.89 14.55 15.20
N ASP A 107 4.29 13.84 14.15
CA ASP A 107 5.67 13.81 13.72
C ASP A 107 6.00 15.08 12.94
N TYR A 108 6.90 15.88 13.51
CA TYR A 108 7.42 17.04 12.81
C TYR A 108 8.40 16.61 11.72
N ALA A 109 7.98 16.67 10.46
CA ALA A 109 8.84 16.32 9.32
C ALA A 109 9.44 17.58 8.70
N MET A 110 10.78 17.64 8.63
CA MET A 110 11.50 18.62 7.82
C MET A 110 11.40 18.19 6.36
N LEU A 111 10.65 18.95 5.56
CA LEU A 111 10.57 18.74 4.13
C LEU A 111 11.85 19.21 3.42
N PRO A 112 12.16 18.71 2.21
CA PRO A 112 13.37 19.10 1.47
C PRO A 112 13.48 20.60 1.17
N ASP A 113 12.38 21.35 1.24
CA ASP A 113 12.31 22.80 1.07
C ASP A 113 12.48 23.59 2.39
N GLY A 114 12.68 22.90 3.51
CA GLY A 114 12.82 23.48 4.85
C GLY A 114 11.49 23.81 5.53
N ALA A 115 10.34 23.39 4.97
CA ALA A 115 9.06 23.53 5.65
C ALA A 115 8.93 22.52 6.79
N HIS A 116 8.31 22.97 7.89
CA HIS A 116 7.91 22.15 9.03
C HIS A 116 6.41 21.88 8.95
N ILE A 117 6.02 20.62 9.05
CA ILE A 117 4.67 20.16 9.40
C ILE A 117 4.76 19.43 10.72
#